data_AF-W2HWL0-F1
#
_entry.id   AF-W2HWL0-F1
#
_cell.length_a   1.000
_cell.length_b   1.000
_cell.length_c   1.000
_cell.angle_alpha   90.00
_cell.angle_beta   90.00
_cell.angle_gamma   90.00
#
_symmetry.space_group_name_H-M   'P 1'
#
loop_
_entity.id
_entity.type
_entity.pdbx_description
1 polymer ?
#
loop_
_entity_poly.entity_id
_entity_poly.type
_entity_poly.pdbx_seq_one_letter_code
_entity_poly.pdbx_strand_id
1 'polypeptide(L)'
;MSVKALRAENAVLREHIQHMKEQLEATNHHIDTQDENNRELILTHHRERMVLLGDITDRLDAMRELHADVARQMNVLRPLHKKDHGFAVTMTAMSESGNYELRLIAGQQRFVERRTTGIKSDEYLFRFIEAGNPIALRRIFQREASKRLRAKLASLVTHNPNKKRAREVAIGD
;
A
#
# COMPACT_ATOMS: atom_id res chain seq x y z
N MET A 1 -68.78 64.71 -23.20
CA MET A 1 -68.78 63.90 -21.96
C MET A 1 -69.63 64.60 -20.92
N SER A 2 -70.65 63.93 -20.39
CA SER A 2 -71.53 64.51 -19.35
C SER A 2 -70.88 64.43 -17.97
N VAL A 3 -71.11 65.42 -17.11
CA VAL A 3 -70.64 65.45 -15.71
C VAL A 3 -71.10 64.19 -14.94
N LYS A 4 -72.26 63.62 -15.28
CA LYS A 4 -72.72 62.35 -14.69
C LYS A 4 -71.83 61.16 -15.10
N ALA A 5 -71.38 61.10 -16.34
CA ALA A 5 -70.50 60.03 -16.82
C ALA A 5 -69.13 60.10 -16.13
N LEU A 6 -68.55 61.29 -16.00
CA LEU A 6 -67.28 61.51 -15.29
C LEU A 6 -67.35 61.16 -13.80
N ARG A 7 -68.50 61.37 -13.15
CA ARG A 7 -68.72 60.98 -11.75
C ARG A 7 -68.84 59.47 -11.57
N ALA A 8 -69.55 58.80 -12.49
CA ALA A 8 -69.66 57.34 -12.49
C ALA A 8 -68.29 56.69 -12.71
N GLU A 9 -67.52 57.18 -13.68
CA GLU A 9 -66.17 56.70 -13.96
C GLU A 9 -65.22 56.92 -12.78
N ASN A 10 -65.27 58.08 -12.12
CA ASN A 10 -64.50 58.32 -10.89
C ASN A 10 -64.87 57.37 -9.75
N ALA A 11 -66.15 56.99 -9.61
CA ALA A 11 -66.57 56.05 -8.59
C ALA A 11 -65.99 54.65 -8.84
N VAL A 12 -66.05 54.17 -10.08
CA VAL A 12 -65.46 52.89 -10.49
C VAL A 12 -63.94 52.88 -10.30
N LEU A 13 -63.25 53.96 -10.68
CA LEU A 13 -61.80 54.07 -10.47
C LEU A 13 -61.43 54.04 -8.98
N ARG A 14 -62.23 54.65 -8.11
CA ARG A 14 -62.00 54.60 -6.66
C ARG A 14 -62.19 53.20 -6.09
N GLU A 15 -63.22 52.48 -6.53
CA GLU A 15 -63.41 51.08 -6.14
C GLU A 15 -62.25 50.20 -6.63
N HIS A 16 -61.78 50.43 -7.86
CA HIS A 16 -60.66 49.67 -8.41
C HIS A 16 -59.35 49.93 -7.65
N ILE A 17 -59.08 51.20 -7.30
CA ILE A 17 -57.94 51.59 -6.46
C ILE A 17 -58.04 50.94 -5.07
N GLN A 18 -59.22 50.94 -4.46
CA GLN A 18 -59.44 50.34 -3.15
C GLN A 18 -59.20 48.82 -3.18
N HIS A 19 -59.76 48.14 -4.18
CA HIS A 19 -59.54 46.71 -4.39
C HIS A 19 -58.06 46.38 -4.64
N MET A 20 -57.37 47.16 -5.49
CA MET A 20 -55.94 47.00 -5.72
C MET A 20 -55.12 47.20 -4.43
N LYS A 21 -55.50 48.15 -3.59
CA LYS A 21 -54.82 48.41 -2.31
C LYS A 21 -54.97 47.24 -1.35
N GLU A 22 -56.18 46.69 -1.23
CA GLU A 22 -56.45 45.50 -0.41
C GLU A 22 -55.68 44.28 -0.93
N GLN A 23 -55.60 44.09 -2.25
CA GLN A 23 -54.79 43.05 -2.84
C GLN A 23 -53.30 43.23 -2.54
N LEU A 24 -52.78 44.46 -2.63
CA LEU A 24 -51.38 44.78 -2.32
C LEU A 24 -51.04 44.50 -0.86
N GLU A 25 -51.92 44.90 0.06
CA GLU A 25 -51.78 44.62 1.50
C GLU A 25 -51.79 43.11 1.77
N ALA A 26 -52.70 42.36 1.15
CA ALA A 26 -52.75 40.91 1.28
C ALA A 26 -51.48 40.23 0.73
N THR A 27 -50.97 40.67 -0.42
CA THR A 27 -49.72 40.14 -0.99
C THR A 27 -48.50 40.48 -0.15
N ASN A 28 -48.40 41.71 0.38
CA ASN A 28 -47.29 42.09 1.25
C ASN A 28 -47.30 41.26 2.53
N HIS A 29 -48.47 41.07 3.14
CA HIS A 29 -48.58 40.23 4.32
C HIS A 29 -48.19 38.78 4.03
N HIS A 30 -48.54 38.25 2.85
CA HIS A 30 -48.13 36.92 2.43
C HIS A 30 -46.61 36.82 2.27
N ILE A 31 -45.97 37.81 1.63
CA ILE A 31 -44.52 37.89 1.46
C ILE A 31 -43.84 37.94 2.83
N ASP A 32 -44.29 38.80 3.75
CA ASP A 32 -43.71 38.92 5.10
C ASP A 32 -43.78 37.59 5.86
N THR A 33 -44.90 36.87 5.70
CA THR A 33 -45.08 35.54 6.33
C THR A 33 -44.15 34.50 5.72
N GLN A 34 -43.98 34.52 4.39
CA GLN A 34 -43.04 33.63 3.71
C GLN A 34 -41.59 33.92 4.09
N ASP A 35 -41.23 35.19 4.21
CA ASP A 35 -39.89 35.61 4.61
C ASP A 35 -39.56 35.15 6.03
N GLU A 36 -40.51 35.25 6.95
CA GLU A 36 -40.32 34.77 8.32
C GLU A 36 -40.19 33.24 8.37
N ASN A 37 -41.06 32.52 7.66
CA ASN A 37 -40.96 31.05 7.55
C ASN A 37 -39.63 30.61 6.93
N ASN A 38 -39.16 31.32 5.89
CA ASN A 38 -37.88 31.04 5.26
C ASN A 38 -36.70 31.27 6.21
N ARG A 39 -36.73 32.35 7.01
CA ARG A 39 -35.72 32.60 8.03
C ARG A 39 -35.69 31.51 9.08
N GLU A 40 -36.84 31.09 9.58
CA GLU A 40 -36.93 30.00 10.56
C GLU A 40 -36.39 28.69 10.01
N LEU A 41 -36.71 28.36 8.76
CA LEU A 41 -36.22 27.17 8.08
C LEU A 41 -34.69 27.20 7.92
N ILE A 42 -34.13 28.34 7.50
CA ILE A 42 -32.67 28.51 7.37
C ILE A 42 -31.98 28.32 8.72
N LEU A 43 -32.52 28.91 9.79
CA LEU A 43 -31.95 28.80 11.13
C LEU A 43 -31.99 27.35 11.64
N THR A 44 -33.10 26.65 11.41
CA THR A 44 -33.28 25.26 11.82
C THR A 44 -32.30 24.35 11.08
N HIS A 45 -32.25 24.47 9.76
CA HIS A 45 -31.33 23.69 8.93
C HIS A 45 -29.86 23.99 9.27
N HIS A 46 -29.52 25.25 9.59
CA HIS A 46 -28.18 25.59 10.06
C HIS A 46 -27.83 24.89 11.37
N ARG A 47 -28.75 24.88 12.35
CA ARG A 47 -28.54 24.17 13.62
C ARG A 47 -28.35 22.67 13.41
N GLU A 48 -29.21 22.04 12.63
CA GLU A 48 -29.10 20.61 12.30
C GLU A 48 -27.76 20.28 11.65
N ARG A 49 -27.34 21.11 10.68
CA ARG A 49 -26.04 20.94 10.02
C ARG A 49 -24.88 21.06 11.01
N MET A 50 -24.94 21.98 11.97
CA MET A 50 -23.89 22.13 12.99
C MET A 50 -23.81 20.92 13.93
N VAL A 51 -24.95 20.34 14.31
CA VAL A 51 -25.00 19.09 15.10
C VAL A 51 -24.36 17.94 14.33
N LEU A 52 -24.77 17.73 13.07
CA LEU A 52 -24.24 16.65 12.25
C LEU A 52 -22.72 16.77 12.00
N LEU A 53 -22.22 17.99 11.81
CA LEU A 53 -20.78 18.24 11.66
C LEU A 53 -20.01 17.96 12.96
N GLY A 54 -20.60 18.28 14.11
CA GLY A 54 -20.07 17.89 15.43
C GLY A 54 -19.93 16.37 15.53
N ASP A 55 -21.01 15.63 15.30
CA ASP A 55 -21.03 14.16 15.39
C ASP A 55 -20.00 13.49 14.45
N ILE A 56 -19.82 14.03 13.24
CA ILE A 56 -18.80 13.54 12.29
C ILE A 56 -17.39 13.78 12.82
N THR A 57 -17.15 14.95 13.42
CA THR A 57 -15.84 15.30 13.97
C THR A 57 -15.48 14.37 15.12
N ASP A 58 -16.39 14.14 16.06
CA ASP A 58 -16.19 13.22 17.18
C ASP A 58 -15.91 11.79 16.69
N ARG A 59 -16.63 11.34 15.66
CA ARG A 59 -16.41 10.02 15.07
C ARG A 59 -15.06 9.89 14.37
N LEU A 60 -14.59 10.94 13.70
CA LEU A 60 -13.26 10.97 13.07
C LEU A 60 -12.15 10.94 14.11
N ASP A 61 -12.31 11.64 15.23
CA ASP A 61 -11.35 11.60 16.33
C ASP A 61 -11.29 10.20 16.97
N ALA A 62 -12.44 9.57 17.23
CA ALA A 62 -12.49 8.19 17.69
C ALA A 62 -11.83 7.20 16.72
N MET A 63 -12.06 7.36 15.41
CA MET A 63 -11.38 6.54 14.39
C MET A 63 -9.87 6.74 14.38
N ARG A 64 -9.41 7.99 14.58
CA ARG A 64 -7.99 8.32 14.63
C ARG A 64 -7.31 7.70 15.85
N GLU A 65 -7.96 7.71 17.01
CA GLU A 65 -7.48 7.03 18.22
C GLU A 65 -7.38 5.51 18.00
N LEU A 66 -8.41 4.89 17.44
CA LEU A 66 -8.40 3.47 17.10
C LEU A 66 -7.27 3.12 16.12
N HIS A 67 -7.06 3.95 15.10
CA HIS A 67 -5.94 3.79 14.16
C HIS A 67 -4.59 3.86 14.86
N ALA A 68 -4.42 4.78 15.80
CA ALA A 68 -3.19 4.87 16.60
C ALA A 68 -2.98 3.60 17.44
N ASP A 69 -4.03 3.05 18.03
CA ASP A 69 -3.97 1.78 18.77
C ASP A 69 -3.62 0.58 17.89
N VAL A 70 -4.25 0.45 16.73
CA VAL A 70 -3.93 -0.61 15.77
C VAL A 70 -2.48 -0.48 15.31
N ALA A 71 -2.00 0.74 15.01
CA ALA A 71 -0.61 0.98 14.64
C ALA A 71 0.36 0.62 15.78
N ARG A 72 0.02 0.94 17.04
CA ARG A 72 0.78 0.52 18.22
C ARG A 72 0.85 -1.01 18.33
N GLN A 73 -0.29 -1.69 18.25
CA GLN A 73 -0.35 -3.16 18.31
C GLN A 73 0.42 -3.81 17.14
N MET A 74 0.30 -3.28 15.93
CA MET A 74 1.06 -3.75 14.77
C MET A 74 2.56 -3.53 14.93
N ASN A 75 3.00 -2.44 15.56
CA ASN A 75 4.42 -2.22 15.86
C ASN A 75 4.95 -3.21 16.91
N VAL A 76 4.11 -3.66 17.85
CA VAL A 76 4.44 -4.76 18.78
C VAL A 76 4.53 -6.10 18.06
N LEU A 77 3.74 -6.30 16.99
CA LEU A 77 3.77 -7.51 16.16
C LEU A 77 4.82 -7.48 15.04
N ARG A 78 5.53 -6.35 14.81
CA ARG A 78 6.68 -6.37 13.92
C ARG A 78 7.75 -7.27 14.53
N PRO A 79 8.30 -8.24 13.77
CA PRO A 79 9.44 -9.00 14.26
C PRO A 79 10.56 -7.99 14.56
N LEU A 80 10.99 -7.97 15.84
CA LEU A 80 11.92 -6.99 16.42
C LEU A 80 13.24 -6.85 15.61
N HIS A 81 13.52 -7.81 14.74
CA HIS A 81 14.62 -7.78 13.80
C HIS A 81 14.12 -8.25 12.44
N LYS A 82 14.56 -7.56 11.38
CA LYS A 82 14.59 -8.11 10.02
C LYS A 82 15.51 -9.33 10.09
N LYS A 83 14.94 -10.49 10.40
CA LYS A 83 15.69 -11.74 10.41
C LYS A 83 16.01 -12.00 8.94
N ASP A 84 17.22 -11.68 8.53
CA ASP A 84 17.68 -12.06 7.21
C ASP A 84 17.82 -13.59 7.25
N HIS A 85 17.14 -14.27 6.33
CA HIS A 85 17.19 -15.72 6.16
C HIS A 85 17.84 -16.01 4.81
N GLY A 86 18.75 -16.98 4.77
CA GLY A 86 19.47 -17.35 3.56
C GLY A 86 20.11 -18.73 3.72
N PHE A 87 21.00 -19.07 2.81
CA PHE A 87 21.80 -20.30 2.93
C PHE A 87 23.23 -20.05 2.42
N ALA A 88 24.18 -20.81 2.93
CA ALA A 88 25.53 -20.89 2.42
C ALA A 88 25.78 -22.29 1.84
N VAL A 89 26.65 -22.36 0.84
CA VAL A 89 27.22 -23.62 0.36
C VAL A 89 28.71 -23.60 0.63
N THR A 90 29.22 -24.71 1.13
CA THR A 90 30.63 -24.89 1.48
C THR A 90 31.14 -26.14 0.76
N MET A 91 32.35 -26.08 0.20
CA MET A 91 32.96 -27.21 -0.50
C MET A 91 34.33 -27.55 0.09
N THR A 92 34.44 -28.70 0.76
CA THR A 92 35.68 -29.11 1.44
C THR A 92 36.26 -30.35 0.76
N ALA A 93 37.56 -30.33 0.48
CA ALA A 93 38.23 -31.48 -0.11
C ALA A 93 38.34 -32.62 0.94
N MET A 94 37.85 -33.81 0.61
CA MET A 94 37.88 -34.95 1.53
C MET A 94 39.18 -35.75 1.43
N SER A 95 39.91 -35.67 0.32
CA SER A 95 41.16 -36.39 0.06
C SER A 95 41.89 -35.83 -1.17
N GLU A 96 43.17 -36.16 -1.34
CA GLU A 96 43.98 -35.82 -2.53
C GLU A 96 43.42 -36.42 -3.84
N SER A 97 42.53 -37.41 -3.75
CA SER A 97 41.92 -38.09 -4.90
C SER A 97 40.84 -37.30 -5.62
N GLY A 98 40.65 -36.01 -5.29
CA GLY A 98 39.74 -35.11 -5.99
C GLY A 98 38.26 -35.29 -5.60
N ASN A 99 38.00 -35.86 -4.43
CA ASN A 99 36.65 -35.95 -3.86
C ASN A 99 36.37 -34.71 -3.01
N TYR A 100 35.21 -34.08 -3.22
CA TYR A 100 34.79 -32.87 -2.52
C TYR A 100 33.45 -33.10 -1.83
N GLU A 101 33.38 -32.73 -0.55
CA GLU A 101 32.13 -32.67 0.19
C GLU A 101 31.47 -31.31 -0.05
N LEU A 102 30.21 -31.32 -0.49
CA LEU A 102 29.37 -30.14 -0.61
C LEU A 102 28.34 -30.11 0.52
N ARG A 103 28.38 -29.09 1.38
CA ARG A 103 27.37 -28.88 2.43
C ARG A 103 26.53 -27.64 2.14
N LEU A 104 25.22 -27.76 2.33
CA LEU A 104 24.26 -26.66 2.22
C LEU A 104 23.73 -26.32 3.62
N ILE A 105 23.88 -25.07 4.04
CA ILE A 105 23.52 -24.60 5.37
C ILE A 105 22.50 -23.49 5.23
N ALA A 106 21.23 -23.76 5.50
CA ALA A 106 20.15 -22.76 5.48
C ALA A 106 19.80 -22.27 6.89
N GLY A 107 19.51 -20.99 7.04
CA GLY A 107 19.10 -20.42 8.32
C GLY A 107 19.23 -18.90 8.39
N GLN A 108 19.09 -18.38 9.60
CA GLN A 108 19.31 -16.95 9.90
C GLN A 108 20.79 -16.60 9.74
N GLN A 109 21.10 -15.36 9.33
CA GLN A 109 22.46 -14.87 9.09
C GLN A 109 23.47 -15.31 10.16
N ARG A 110 23.20 -14.98 11.43
CA ARG A 110 24.08 -15.31 12.56
C ARG A 110 24.31 -16.80 12.74
N PHE A 111 23.35 -17.64 12.37
CA PHE A 111 23.51 -19.10 12.43
C PHE A 111 24.41 -19.59 11.30
N VAL A 112 24.19 -19.10 10.08
CA VAL A 112 25.01 -19.45 8.91
C VAL A 112 26.45 -18.99 9.10
N GLU A 113 26.66 -17.74 9.51
CA GLU A 113 27.99 -17.17 9.77
C GLU A 113 28.77 -17.99 10.79
N ARG A 114 28.17 -18.36 11.93
CA ARG A 114 28.80 -19.24 12.93
C ARG A 114 29.20 -20.60 12.36
N ARG A 115 28.38 -21.17 11.48
CA ARG A 115 28.66 -22.48 10.87
C ARG A 115 29.75 -22.40 9.79
N THR A 116 30.01 -21.21 9.24
CA THR A 116 31.02 -21.00 8.19
C THR A 116 32.30 -20.31 8.69
N THR A 117 32.39 -19.92 9.96
CA THR A 117 33.49 -19.09 10.52
C THR A 117 34.87 -19.76 10.43
N GLY A 118 34.95 -21.10 10.36
CA GLY A 118 36.20 -21.85 10.31
C GLY A 118 36.56 -22.46 8.95
N ILE A 119 35.80 -22.15 7.90
CA ILE A 119 36.03 -22.71 6.57
C ILE A 119 36.99 -21.79 5.84
N LYS A 120 38.15 -22.30 5.41
CA LYS A 120 39.17 -21.51 4.71
C LYS A 120 38.53 -20.88 3.46
N SER A 121 38.75 -19.60 3.25
CA SER A 121 38.07 -18.83 2.19
C SER A 121 38.39 -19.29 0.76
N ASP A 122 39.42 -20.13 0.60
CA ASP A 122 39.79 -20.79 -0.65
C ASP A 122 38.89 -22.00 -0.98
N GLU A 123 38.09 -22.45 -0.01
CA GLU A 123 37.01 -23.42 -0.15
C GLU A 123 35.68 -22.69 -0.37
N TYR A 124 35.38 -22.43 -1.64
CA TYR A 124 34.11 -21.96 -2.22
C TYR A 124 32.96 -21.67 -1.24
N LEU A 125 32.97 -20.48 -0.63
CA LEU A 125 31.93 -19.98 0.25
C LEU A 125 30.99 -19.03 -0.51
N PHE A 126 29.72 -19.42 -0.68
CA PHE A 126 28.68 -18.49 -1.14
C PHE A 126 28.19 -17.65 0.05
N ARG A 127 28.38 -16.32 -0.01
CA ARG A 127 28.06 -15.41 1.09
C ARG A 127 26.56 -15.10 1.16
N PHE A 128 26.11 -14.95 2.40
CA PHE A 128 24.74 -14.73 2.83
C PHE A 128 23.96 -13.59 2.12
N ILE A 129 24.67 -12.58 1.60
CA ILE A 129 24.08 -11.31 1.12
C ILE A 129 23.68 -11.37 -0.38
N GLU A 130 24.18 -12.33 -1.16
CA GLU A 130 24.00 -12.33 -2.63
C GLU A 130 22.56 -12.64 -3.10
N ALA A 131 21.61 -12.93 -2.21
CA ALA A 131 20.43 -13.69 -2.59
C ALA A 131 19.06 -13.00 -2.36
N GLY A 132 18.93 -12.01 -1.47
CA GLY A 132 17.64 -11.35 -1.23
C GLY A 132 16.52 -12.30 -0.75
N ASN A 133 15.25 -11.95 -1.01
CA ASN A 133 14.05 -12.57 -0.42
C ASN A 133 14.01 -14.12 -0.54
N PRO A 134 13.87 -14.86 0.58
CA PRO A 134 13.99 -16.33 0.65
C PRO A 134 13.09 -17.15 -0.29
N ILE A 135 11.96 -16.62 -0.73
CA ILE A 135 11.02 -17.31 -1.64
C ILE A 135 11.51 -17.26 -3.10
N ALA A 136 12.20 -16.18 -3.50
CA ALA A 136 12.77 -16.03 -4.84
C ALA A 136 14.05 -16.87 -5.03
N LEU A 137 14.64 -17.35 -3.93
CA LEU A 137 15.93 -18.03 -3.91
C LEU A 137 15.95 -19.35 -4.65
N ARG A 138 14.92 -20.20 -4.56
CA ARG A 138 15.03 -21.59 -5.06
C ARG A 138 15.37 -21.66 -6.56
N ARG A 139 14.73 -20.84 -7.39
CA ARG A 139 14.96 -20.82 -8.85
C ARG A 139 16.18 -19.99 -9.25
N ILE A 140 16.37 -18.82 -8.65
CA ILE A 140 17.49 -17.92 -8.98
C ILE A 140 18.81 -18.54 -8.51
N PHE A 141 18.83 -19.13 -7.32
CA PHE A 141 20.00 -19.83 -6.79
C PHE A 141 20.34 -21.07 -7.59
N GLN A 142 19.38 -21.96 -7.88
CA GLN A 142 19.68 -23.17 -8.65
C GLN A 142 20.28 -22.81 -10.02
N ARG A 143 19.76 -21.75 -10.66
CA ARG A 143 20.28 -21.23 -11.92
C ARG A 143 21.71 -20.67 -11.78
N GLU A 144 21.95 -19.78 -10.83
CA GLU A 144 23.26 -19.12 -10.67
C GLU A 144 24.34 -20.05 -10.11
N ALA A 145 24.01 -20.90 -9.13
CA ALA A 145 24.90 -21.92 -8.61
C ALA A 145 25.26 -22.94 -9.70
N SER A 146 24.28 -23.41 -10.49
CA SER A 146 24.56 -24.32 -11.61
C SER A 146 25.42 -23.66 -12.69
N LYS A 147 25.18 -22.39 -13.01
CA LYS A 147 25.96 -21.64 -14.00
C LYS A 147 27.43 -21.50 -13.57
N ARG A 148 27.68 -21.10 -12.31
CA ARG A 148 29.02 -20.92 -11.77
C ARG A 148 29.74 -22.25 -11.54
N LEU A 149 29.04 -23.29 -11.09
CA LEU A 149 29.58 -24.64 -10.97
C LEU A 149 30.01 -25.19 -12.34
N ARG A 150 29.18 -25.02 -13.39
CA ARG A 150 29.53 -25.43 -14.75
C ARG A 150 30.73 -24.67 -15.31
N ALA A 151 30.80 -23.35 -15.10
CA ALA A 151 31.94 -22.55 -15.53
C ALA A 151 33.26 -23.00 -14.84
N LYS A 152 33.20 -23.36 -13.56
CA LYS A 152 34.37 -23.82 -12.80
C LYS A 152 34.77 -25.26 -13.12
N LEU A 153 33.81 -26.15 -13.36
CA LEU A 153 34.09 -27.50 -13.88
C LEU A 153 34.75 -27.41 -15.26
N ALA A 154 34.27 -26.52 -16.13
CA ALA A 154 34.90 -26.26 -17.41
C ALA A 154 36.34 -25.71 -17.24
N SER A 155 36.57 -24.78 -16.30
CA SER A 155 37.92 -24.27 -16.04
C SER A 155 38.88 -25.34 -15.49
N LEU A 156 38.40 -26.21 -14.59
CA LEU A 156 39.17 -27.33 -14.05
C LEU A 156 39.53 -28.37 -15.12
N VAL A 157 38.65 -28.60 -16.10
CA VAL A 157 38.93 -29.46 -17.27
C VAL A 157 39.95 -28.80 -18.21
N THR A 158 39.96 -27.47 -18.35
CA THR A 158 40.94 -26.76 -19.19
C THR A 158 42.33 -26.62 -18.55
N HIS A 159 42.41 -26.49 -17.22
CA HIS A 159 43.68 -26.35 -16.48
C HIS A 159 44.38 -27.70 -16.21
N ASN A 160 43.76 -28.82 -16.60
CA ASN A 160 44.34 -30.15 -16.48
C ASN A 160 44.25 -30.90 -17.83
N PRO A 161 45.04 -30.49 -18.85
CA PRO A 161 44.94 -31.06 -20.20
C PRO A 161 45.29 -32.56 -20.25
N ASN A 162 46.00 -33.08 -19.25
CA ASN A 162 46.43 -34.48 -19.20
C ASN A 162 45.33 -35.49 -18.83
N LYS A 163 44.11 -35.07 -18.47
CA LYS A 163 42.99 -36.00 -18.27
C LYS A 163 42.05 -36.13 -19.48
N LYS A 164 42.20 -35.31 -20.53
CA LYS A 164 41.41 -35.49 -21.76
C LYS A 164 41.82 -36.74 -22.55
N ARG A 165 43.09 -37.16 -22.50
CA ARG A 165 43.54 -38.40 -23.15
C ARG A 165 43.12 -39.69 -22.43
N ALA A 166 42.72 -39.64 -21.17
CA ALA A 166 42.31 -40.83 -20.42
C ALA A 166 40.85 -41.26 -20.67
N ARG A 167 40.04 -40.43 -21.34
CA ARG A 167 38.63 -40.77 -21.65
C ARG A 167 38.35 -41.13 -23.11
N GLU A 168 39.28 -40.89 -24.02
CA GLU A 168 39.16 -41.34 -25.42
C GLU A 168 39.70 -42.78 -25.64
N VAL A 169 40.33 -43.41 -24.65
CA VAL A 169 40.77 -44.83 -24.71
C VAL A 169 39.78 -45.78 -24.00
N ALA A 170 38.68 -45.27 -23.42
CA ALA A 170 37.70 -46.07 -22.69
C ALA A 170 36.30 -46.09 -23.35
N ILE A 171 36.20 -45.69 -24.62
CA ILE A 171 35.04 -45.95 -25.48
C ILE A 171 35.60 -46.50 -26.79
N GLY A 172 35.97 -47.76 -26.75
CA GLY A 172 36.60 -48.51 -27.83
C GLY A 172 36.66 -49.98 -27.42
N ASP A 173 35.45 -50.53 -27.20
CA ASP A 173 34.97 -51.90 -27.49
C ASP A 173 33.56 -52.06 -26.88
#